data_AF-A0A506XR91-F1
#
_entry.id   AF-A0A506XR91-F1
#
_cell.length_a   1.000
_cell.length_b   1.000
_cell.length_c   1.000
_cell.angle_alpha   90.00
_cell.angle_beta   90.00
_cell.angle_gamma   90.00
#
_symmetry.space_group_name_H-M   'P 1'
#
loop_
_entity.id
_entity.type
_entity.pdbx_description
1 polymer ?
#
loop_
_entity_poly.entity_id
_entity_poly.type
_entity_poly.pdbx_seq_one_letter_code
_entity_poly.pdbx_strand_id
1 'polypeptide(L)'
;GTFAAIGSPGVKFTQARAALAGVLAVDMTRAGLGGQLDPLEHPDGGLLIAYGGADADAVLRGIGDDWRLHGIALRRWPAASSLQSVIEAVLALRRSGSPERIVVEL
;
A
#
# COMPACT_ATOMS: atom_id res chain seq x y z
N GLY A 1 9.20 -2.54 9.11
CA GLY A 1 8.36 -2.33 7.91
C GLY A 1 7.07 -3.10 8.03
N THR A 2 6.00 -2.67 7.35
CA THR A 2 4.64 -3.23 7.44
C THR A 2 4.60 -4.76 7.22
N PHE A 3 5.41 -5.29 6.30
CA PHE A 3 5.44 -6.73 6.00
C PHE A 3 5.94 -7.59 7.16
N ALA A 4 6.99 -7.13 7.86
CA ALA A 4 7.54 -7.86 9.01
C ALA A 4 6.57 -7.90 10.21
N ALA A 5 5.55 -7.04 10.23
CA ALA A 5 4.56 -6.99 11.29
C ALA A 5 3.27 -7.77 10.97
N ILE A 6 3.16 -8.38 9.78
CA ILE A 6 1.95 -9.13 9.37
C ILE A 6 1.61 -10.20 10.41
N GLY A 7 0.33 -10.30 10.76
CA GLY A 7 -0.16 -11.21 11.80
C GLY A 7 -0.19 -10.59 13.21
N SER A 8 0.27 -9.35 13.37
CA SER A 8 0.21 -8.61 14.65
C SER A 8 -0.51 -7.26 14.51
N PRO A 9 -0.93 -6.63 15.63
CA PRO A 9 -1.39 -5.24 15.62
C PRO A 9 -0.37 -4.24 15.05
N GLY A 10 0.92 -4.62 14.98
CA GLY A 10 1.99 -3.80 14.43
C GLY A 10 1.74 -3.30 13.01
N VAL A 11 1.02 -4.05 12.16
CA VAL A 11 0.64 -3.59 10.80
C VAL A 11 -0.17 -2.30 10.84
N LYS A 12 -1.09 -2.17 11.80
CA LYS A 12 -1.93 -0.98 11.94
C LYS A 12 -1.16 0.17 12.56
N PHE A 13 -0.30 -0.15 13.53
CA PHE A 13 0.58 0.84 14.13
C PHE A 13 1.49 1.51 13.10
N THR A 14 2.13 0.76 12.20
CA THR A 14 3.02 1.36 11.17
C THR A 14 2.25 2.30 10.22
N GLN A 15 1.01 1.94 9.86
CA GLN A 15 0.14 2.79 9.04
C GLN A 15 -0.22 4.11 9.76
N ALA A 16 -0.63 4.02 11.02
CA ALA A 16 -0.93 5.20 11.84
C ALA A 16 0.31 6.09 12.03
N ARG A 17 1.49 5.47 12.21
CA ARG A 17 2.75 6.21 12.37
C ARG A 17 3.17 6.94 11.10
N ALA A 18 2.94 6.37 9.93
CA ALA A 18 3.16 7.05 8.66
C ALA A 18 2.26 8.30 8.52
N ALA A 19 0.97 8.17 8.84
CA ALA A 19 0.04 9.30 8.79
C ALA A 19 0.44 10.43 9.76
N LEU A 20 0.80 10.07 11.00
CA LEU A 20 1.27 11.03 11.99
C LEU A 20 2.57 11.73 11.57
N ALA A 21 3.52 10.99 10.98
CA ALA A 21 4.75 11.59 10.47
C ALA A 21 4.47 12.65 9.38
N GLY A 22 3.50 12.41 8.50
CA GLY A 22 3.08 13.38 7.49
C GLY A 22 2.48 14.66 8.09
N VAL A 23 1.61 14.53 9.09
CA VAL A 23 1.05 15.70 9.80
C VAL A 23 2.15 16.50 10.48
N LEU A 24 3.05 15.82 11.21
CA LEU A 24 4.18 16.48 11.88
C LEU A 24 5.11 17.20 10.91
N ALA A 25 5.39 16.61 9.73
CA ALA A 25 6.21 17.25 8.71
C ALA A 25 5.59 18.59 8.25
N VAL A 26 4.28 18.61 8.00
CA VAL A 26 3.55 19.84 7.64
C VAL A 26 3.62 20.88 8.76
N ASP A 27 3.36 20.47 10.01
CA ASP A 27 3.40 21.38 11.16
C ASP A 27 4.79 21.99 11.36
N MET A 28 5.84 21.18 11.22
CA MET A 28 7.22 21.63 11.28
C MET A 28 7.55 22.64 10.19
N THR A 29 7.16 22.36 8.94
CA THR A 29 7.36 23.31 7.83
C THR A 29 6.61 24.62 8.07
N ARG A 30 5.37 24.57 8.59
CA ARG A 30 4.58 25.77 8.93
C ARG A 30 5.20 26.58 10.07
N ALA A 31 5.90 25.92 10.99
CA ALA A 31 6.66 26.57 12.05
C ALA A 31 8.00 27.16 11.57
N GLY A 32 8.32 27.07 10.27
CA GLY A 32 9.55 27.58 9.68
C GLY A 32 10.74 26.62 9.79
N LEU A 33 10.52 25.37 10.18
CA LEU A 33 11.56 24.36 10.11
C LEU A 33 11.82 24.02 8.63
N GLY A 34 13.00 24.38 8.15
CA GLY A 34 13.45 24.07 6.80
C GLY A 34 13.70 22.57 6.58
N GLY A 35 13.83 22.20 5.32
CA GLY A 35 14.16 20.85 4.88
C GLY A 35 14.94 20.87 3.58
N GLN A 36 15.40 19.69 3.16
CA GLN A 36 16.06 19.49 1.88
C GLN A 36 15.07 19.75 0.72
N LEU A 37 15.53 20.36 -0.38
CA LEU A 37 14.64 20.86 -1.45
C LEU A 37 14.22 19.79 -2.47
N ASP A 38 14.98 18.71 -2.59
CA ASP A 38 14.83 17.62 -3.55
C ASP A 38 14.70 16.24 -2.88
N PRO A 39 13.85 16.06 -1.84
CA PRO A 39 13.88 14.89 -0.95
C PRO A 39 13.52 13.57 -1.64
N LEU A 40 12.98 13.62 -2.86
CA LEU A 40 12.66 12.46 -3.66
C LEU A 40 13.87 11.97 -4.47
N GLU A 41 14.69 12.88 -4.99
CA GLU A 41 15.66 12.60 -6.06
C GLU A 41 17.12 12.79 -5.63
N HIS A 42 17.37 13.43 -4.48
CA HIS A 42 18.73 13.78 -4.07
C HIS A 42 19.68 12.58 -4.12
N PRO A 43 20.86 12.70 -4.75
CA PRO A 43 21.77 11.59 -4.97
C PRO A 43 22.18 10.89 -3.67
N ASP A 44 22.33 11.67 -2.59
CA ASP A 44 22.69 11.16 -1.27
C ASP A 44 21.48 10.71 -0.44
N GLY A 45 20.64 9.85 -1.00
CA GLY A 45 19.59 9.15 -0.23
C GLY A 45 18.17 9.68 -0.38
N GLY A 46 17.87 10.39 -1.47
CA GLY A 46 16.50 10.69 -1.87
C GLY A 46 15.62 9.44 -1.97
N LEU A 47 14.32 9.58 -1.73
CA LEU A 47 13.39 8.46 -1.59
C LEU A 47 13.41 7.48 -2.77
N LEU A 48 13.46 8.00 -4.00
CA LEU A 48 13.43 7.18 -5.21
C LEU A 48 14.70 6.32 -5.34
N ILE A 49 15.85 6.82 -4.89
CA ILE A 49 17.12 6.09 -4.88
C ILE A 49 17.10 5.06 -3.74
N ALA A 50 16.76 5.49 -2.53
CA ALA A 50 16.81 4.65 -1.34
C ALA A 50 15.87 3.44 -1.37
N TYR A 51 14.74 3.52 -2.09
CA TYR A 51 13.71 2.48 -2.17
C TYR A 51 13.69 1.69 -3.49
N GLY A 52 14.80 1.70 -4.23
CA GLY A 52 15.00 0.76 -5.36
C GLY A 52 15.04 1.40 -6.74
N GLY A 53 15.44 2.67 -6.86
CA GLY A 53 15.70 3.32 -8.15
C GLY A 53 14.44 3.58 -8.97
N ALA A 54 13.42 4.17 -8.34
CA ALA A 54 12.17 4.49 -9.02
C ALA A 54 12.35 5.59 -10.07
N ASP A 55 11.70 5.41 -11.23
CA ASP A 55 11.65 6.38 -12.34
C ASP A 55 10.84 7.62 -11.94
N ALA A 56 11.50 8.77 -11.83
CA ALA A 56 10.86 10.04 -11.48
C ALA A 56 9.80 10.46 -12.53
N ASP A 57 10.07 10.23 -13.82
CA ASP A 57 9.11 10.54 -14.88
C ASP A 57 7.85 9.67 -14.68
N ALA A 58 7.99 8.43 -14.22
CA ALA A 58 6.85 7.56 -13.91
C ALA A 58 5.94 8.08 -12.81
N VAL A 59 6.49 8.78 -11.83
CA VAL A 59 5.72 9.39 -10.75
C VAL A 59 4.89 10.56 -11.27
N LEU A 60 5.44 11.33 -12.22
CA LEU A 60 4.80 12.54 -12.75
C LEU A 60 3.84 12.28 -13.92
N ARG A 61 3.92 11.11 -14.58
CA ARG A 61 3.05 10.76 -15.71
C ARG A 61 1.57 10.83 -15.34
N GLY A 62 0.82 11.69 -16.05
CA GLY A 62 -0.64 11.80 -15.96
C GLY A 62 -1.16 12.64 -14.80
N ILE A 63 -0.30 13.41 -14.11
CA ILE A 63 -0.77 14.36 -13.08
C ILE A 63 -1.78 15.34 -13.68
N GLY A 64 -2.96 15.43 -13.05
CA GLY A 64 -4.05 16.30 -13.49
C GLY A 64 -5.02 15.62 -14.46
N ASP A 65 -4.55 14.63 -15.23
CA ASP A 65 -5.33 13.95 -16.26
C ASP A 65 -5.85 12.57 -15.81
N ASP A 66 -5.05 11.80 -15.06
CA ASP A 66 -5.38 10.44 -14.61
C ASP A 66 -5.33 10.34 -13.07
N TRP A 67 -6.51 10.27 -12.47
CA TRP A 67 -6.65 10.04 -11.03
C TRP A 67 -6.69 8.55 -10.73
N ARG A 68 -5.55 8.00 -10.27
CA ARG A 68 -5.44 6.58 -9.85
C ARG A 68 -6.35 6.18 -8.67
N LEU A 69 -6.97 7.16 -8.00
CA LEU A 69 -7.98 6.93 -6.97
C LEU A 69 -9.12 6.03 -7.47
N HIS A 70 -9.50 6.13 -8.75
CA HIS A 70 -10.54 5.28 -9.34
C HIS A 70 -10.16 3.80 -9.39
N GLY A 71 -8.86 3.47 -9.37
CA GLY A 71 -8.36 2.10 -9.38
C GLY A 71 -8.20 1.46 -8.00
N ILE A 72 -8.60 2.13 -6.91
CA ILE A 72 -8.46 1.55 -5.57
C ILE A 72 -9.46 0.42 -5.37
N ALA A 73 -8.96 -0.77 -5.03
CA ALA A 73 -9.78 -1.91 -4.69
C ALA A 73 -10.35 -1.78 -3.26
N LEU A 74 -11.67 -1.88 -3.13
CA LEU A 74 -12.34 -2.04 -1.84
C LEU A 74 -12.34 -3.51 -1.43
N ARG A 75 -11.95 -3.77 -0.19
CA ARG A 75 -11.98 -5.13 0.36
C ARG A 75 -13.39 -5.44 0.84
N ARG A 76 -13.98 -6.49 0.29
CA ARG A 76 -15.29 -6.98 0.72
C ARG A 76 -15.20 -7.82 2.00
N TRP A 77 -14.05 -8.45 2.26
CA TRP A 77 -13.81 -9.20 3.50
C TRP A 77 -12.63 -8.59 4.27
N PRO A 78 -12.67 -8.57 5.62
CA PRO A 78 -11.61 -8.01 6.47
C PRO A 78 -10.37 -8.93 6.54
N ALA A 79 -9.84 -9.30 5.37
CA ALA A 79 -8.70 -10.17 5.19
C ALA A 79 -7.63 -9.50 4.31
N ALA A 80 -6.48 -10.14 4.15
CA ALA A 80 -5.46 -9.70 3.18
C ALA A 80 -6.04 -9.63 1.76
N SER A 81 -5.50 -8.75 0.91
CA SER A 81 -5.96 -8.62 -0.49
C SER A 81 -5.79 -9.95 -1.25
N SER A 82 -4.73 -10.70 -0.97
CA SER A 82 -4.47 -12.02 -1.55
C SER A 82 -5.50 -13.10 -1.15
N LEU A 83 -6.28 -12.88 -0.10
CA LEU A 83 -7.29 -13.84 0.38
C LEU A 83 -8.69 -13.55 -0.16
N GLN A 84 -8.93 -12.41 -0.81
CA GLN A 84 -10.27 -12.01 -1.24
C GLN A 84 -10.86 -13.03 -2.23
N SER A 85 -10.09 -13.44 -3.24
CA SER A 85 -10.51 -14.43 -4.24
C SER A 85 -10.71 -15.82 -3.63
N VAL A 86 -9.83 -16.23 -2.72
CA VAL A 86 -9.92 -17.52 -2.03
C VAL A 86 -11.20 -17.59 -1.18
N ILE A 87 -11.51 -16.52 -0.43
CA ILE A 87 -12.73 -16.46 0.37
C ILE A 87 -13.97 -16.53 -0.53
N GLU A 88 -14.00 -15.77 -1.63
CA GLU A 88 -15.13 -15.84 -2.57
C GLU A 88 -15.29 -17.25 -3.16
N ALA A 89 -14.20 -17.89 -3.57
CA ALA A 89 -14.24 -19.24 -4.15
C ALA A 89 -14.79 -20.28 -3.15
N VAL A 90 -14.32 -20.26 -1.90
CA VAL A 90 -14.80 -21.17 -0.85
C VAL A 90 -16.29 -20.92 -0.55
N LEU A 91 -16.71 -19.66 -0.47
CA LEU A 91 -18.12 -19.32 -0.24
C LEU A 91 -18.99 -19.72 -1.42
N ALA A 92 -18.50 -19.60 -2.66
CA ALA A 92 -19.21 -20.05 -3.86
C ALA A 92 -19.41 -21.57 -3.86
N LEU A 93 -18.35 -22.34 -3.58
CA LEU A 93 -18.42 -23.80 -3.47
C LEU A 93 -19.42 -24.24 -2.39
N ARG A 94 -19.40 -23.57 -1.23
CA ARG A 94 -20.38 -23.85 -0.17
C ARG A 94 -21.82 -23.63 -0.61
N ARG A 95 -22.07 -22.61 -1.46
CA ARG A 95 -23.41 -22.32 -2.00
C ARG A 95 -23.86 -23.33 -3.06
N SER A 96 -22.95 -23.85 -3.87
CA SER A 96 -23.26 -24.81 -4.96
C SER A 96 -23.42 -26.27 -4.50
N GLY A 97 -23.19 -26.55 -3.21
CA GLY A 97 -23.01 -27.91 -2.70
C GLY A 97 -21.53 -28.29 -2.71
N SER A 98 -21.05 -28.83 -1.59
CA SER A 98 -19.65 -29.21 -1.44
C SER A 98 -19.27 -30.26 -2.50
N PRO A 99 -18.25 -30.02 -3.34
CA PRO A 99 -17.76 -31.06 -4.24
C PRO A 99 -17.18 -32.22 -3.42
N GLU A 100 -17.45 -33.46 -3.82
CA GLU A 100 -16.83 -34.66 -3.19
C GLU A 100 -15.29 -34.65 -3.32
N ARG A 101 -14.75 -33.95 -4.33
CA ARG A 101 -13.31 -33.89 -4.60
C ARG A 101 -12.93 -32.55 -5.23
N ILE A 102 -11.86 -31.93 -4.72
CA ILE A 102 -11.20 -30.76 -5.32
C ILE A 102 -9.83 -31.21 -5.80
N VAL A 103 -9.55 -31.04 -7.09
CA VAL A 103 -8.24 -31.33 -7.68
C VAL A 103 -7.58 -29.99 -8.00
N VAL A 104 -6.38 -29.77 -7.46
CA VAL A 104 -5.55 -28.59 -7.76
C VAL A 104 -4.34 -29.11 -8.52
N GLU A 105 -4.25 -28.80 -9.80
CA GLU A 105 -3.05 -29.04 -10.60
C GLU A 105 -2.09 -27.86 -10.41
N LEU A 106 -0.82 -28.18 -10.15
CA LEU A 106 0.28 -27.22 -9.99
C LEU A 106 1.11 -27.15 -11.28
#